data_AF-A0A8C6UKC2-F1
#
_entry.id   AF-A0A8C6UKC2-F1
#
_cell.length_a   1.000
_cell.length_b   1.000
_cell.length_c   1.000
_cell.angle_alpha   90.00
_cell.angle_beta   90.00
_cell.angle_gamma   90.00
#
_symmetry.space_group_name_H-M   'P 1'
#
loop_
_entity.id
_entity.type
_entity.pdbx_description
1 polymer ?
#
loop_
_entity_poly.entity_id
_entity_poly.type
_entity_poly.pdbx_seq_one_letter_code
_entity_poly.pdbx_strand_id
1 'polypeptide(L)'
;MTISNSFLPYFPGTIMAEQYKEDIKSALQNSNLPLAAVNAKKYLDESNNVPVAIAITGESGTGKSTLVNALRGIRNKTDGAARTGAVETTIEPTEYIHPQYPNIKIWDLPGIGTPNFKADEYLKHVEFEKFDFFIIVSEKRFKENDAKLAKEIHKMKKKFYFVRSQIDNSINSEKEGDPNFHEDNLLNLIRNNCIDELQKLGIESPKVFLVSGLRLHLYEFKDLWETLKEDLTELQRDALQVYPFHRNTCCRDSFHCYHIWGTRLHPRHTG
;
A
#
# COMPACT_ATOMS: atom_id res chain seq x y z
N MET A 1 -17.35 21.30 -43.96
CA MET A 1 -17.23 20.05 -43.18
C MET A 1 -16.58 20.41 -41.86
N THR A 2 -17.40 20.55 -40.82
CA THR A 2 -16.96 20.95 -39.48
C THR A 2 -16.70 19.65 -38.72
N ILE A 3 -15.44 19.37 -38.39
CA ILE A 3 -15.10 18.20 -37.56
C ILE A 3 -15.54 18.54 -36.14
N SER A 4 -16.52 17.80 -35.63
CA SER A 4 -17.02 17.91 -34.28
C SER A 4 -15.93 17.52 -33.28
N ASN A 5 -15.62 18.42 -32.35
CA ASN A 5 -14.87 18.13 -31.13
C ASN A 5 -15.69 17.21 -30.22
N SER A 6 -15.75 15.91 -30.55
CA SER A 6 -16.35 14.90 -29.69
C SER A 6 -15.24 14.15 -28.96
N PHE A 7 -15.23 14.30 -27.64
CA PHE A 7 -14.63 13.40 -26.66
C PHE A 7 -13.13 13.07 -26.87
N LEU A 8 -12.27 14.05 -26.60
CA LEU A 8 -10.96 13.70 -26.04
C LEU A 8 -11.18 13.44 -24.53
N PRO A 9 -10.93 12.24 -24.02
CA PRO A 9 -10.94 12.03 -22.58
C PRO A 9 -9.96 13.00 -21.94
N TYR A 10 -10.40 13.66 -20.88
CA TYR A 10 -9.56 14.48 -20.02
C TYR A 10 -8.51 13.55 -19.41
N PHE A 11 -7.30 13.53 -19.98
CA PHE A 11 -6.13 12.92 -19.37
C PHE A 11 -5.62 13.91 -18.32
N PRO A 12 -5.77 13.64 -17.01
CA PRO A 12 -5.01 14.41 -16.01
C PRO A 12 -3.54 14.23 -16.40
N GLY A 13 -2.81 15.35 -16.51
CA GLY A 13 -1.55 15.45 -17.26
C GLY A 13 -0.68 14.20 -17.17
N THR A 14 -0.42 13.60 -18.33
CA THR A 14 0.45 12.43 -18.49
C THR A 14 1.81 12.74 -17.89
N ILE A 15 2.05 12.27 -16.67
CA ILE A 15 3.39 12.18 -16.14
C ILE A 15 3.99 11.02 -16.94
N MET A 16 4.91 11.35 -17.84
CA MET A 16 5.78 10.37 -18.47
C MET A 16 7.08 10.46 -17.68
N ALA A 17 7.67 9.32 -17.32
CA ALA A 17 9.00 9.31 -16.74
C ALA A 17 9.96 10.23 -17.53
N GLU A 18 10.68 11.13 -16.84
CA GLU A 18 11.32 12.30 -17.48
C GLU A 18 12.34 11.88 -18.54
N GLN A 19 13.05 10.76 -18.32
CA GLN A 19 13.98 10.18 -19.30
C GLN A 19 13.29 9.91 -20.65
N TYR A 20 12.11 9.28 -20.65
CA TYR A 20 11.37 8.96 -21.87
C TYR A 20 10.85 10.21 -22.57
N LYS A 21 10.45 11.20 -21.78
CA LYS A 21 10.00 12.49 -22.28
C LYS A 21 11.13 13.25 -22.97
N GLU A 22 12.34 13.23 -22.40
CA GLU A 22 13.53 13.80 -23.02
C GLU A 22 13.93 13.07 -24.31
N ASP A 23 13.93 11.73 -24.29
CA ASP A 23 14.28 10.90 -25.45
C ASP A 23 13.31 11.10 -26.63
N ILE A 24 12.00 11.19 -26.35
CA ILE A 24 10.99 11.48 -27.38
C ILE A 24 11.15 12.91 -27.88
N LYS A 25 11.34 13.88 -26.99
CA LYS A 25 11.51 15.30 -27.36
C LYS A 25 12.73 15.50 -28.25
N SER A 26 13.87 14.89 -27.90
CA SER A 26 15.10 14.94 -28.69
C SER A 26 14.91 14.32 -30.08
N ALA A 27 14.23 13.17 -30.18
CA ALA A 27 13.93 12.54 -31.47
C ALA A 27 13.04 13.42 -32.36
N LEU A 28 12.02 14.07 -31.78
CA LEU A 28 11.15 15.00 -32.49
C LEU A 28 11.88 16.27 -32.95
N GLN A 29 12.74 16.84 -32.11
CA GLN A 29 13.56 18.01 -32.46
C GLN A 29 14.50 17.71 -33.64
N ASN A 30 14.99 16.48 -33.73
CA ASN A 30 15.82 16.00 -34.84
C ASN A 30 14.99 15.49 -36.05
N SER A 31 13.66 15.72 -36.06
CA SER A 31 12.73 15.23 -37.09
C SER A 31 12.75 13.70 -37.31
N ASN A 32 13.23 12.94 -36.32
CA ASN A 32 13.31 11.48 -36.37
C ASN A 32 12.03 10.85 -35.79
N LEU A 33 10.94 10.92 -36.56
CA LEU A 33 9.65 10.35 -36.20
C LEU A 33 9.71 8.84 -35.87
N PRO A 34 10.45 8.00 -36.62
CA PRO A 34 10.59 6.58 -36.27
C PRO A 34 11.18 6.37 -34.87
N LEU A 35 12.22 7.11 -34.50
CA LEU A 35 12.83 6.99 -33.18
C LEU A 35 11.88 7.47 -32.07
N ALA A 36 11.16 8.57 -32.30
CA ALA A 36 10.15 9.05 -31.35
C ALA A 36 9.05 8.00 -31.12
N ALA A 37 8.58 7.33 -32.18
CA ALA A 37 7.59 6.26 -32.09
C ALA A 37 8.14 5.03 -31.36
N VAL A 38 9.40 4.64 -31.59
CA VAL A 38 10.06 3.54 -30.86
C VAL A 38 10.16 3.84 -29.37
N ASN A 39 10.59 5.05 -29.00
CA ASN A 39 10.71 5.46 -27.59
C ASN A 39 9.35 5.53 -26.90
N ALA A 40 8.32 6.05 -27.58
CA ALA A 40 6.95 6.08 -27.07
C ALA A 40 6.39 4.66 -26.88
N LYS A 41 6.60 3.76 -27.84
CA LYS A 41 6.17 2.36 -27.72
C LYS A 41 6.88 1.67 -26.55
N LYS A 42 8.20 1.85 -26.43
CA LYS A 42 8.99 1.29 -25.33
C LYS A 42 8.47 1.77 -23.97
N TYR A 43 8.19 3.06 -23.82
CA TYR A 43 7.59 3.60 -22.60
C TYR A 43 6.23 2.93 -22.28
N LEU A 44 5.33 2.81 -23.27
CA LEU A 44 4.03 2.17 -23.07
C LEU A 44 4.17 0.70 -22.68
N ASP A 45 5.08 -0.03 -23.33
CA ASP A 45 5.33 -1.44 -23.03
C ASP A 45 5.90 -1.62 -21.62
N GLU A 46 6.82 -0.74 -21.18
CA GLU A 46 7.39 -0.80 -19.82
C GLU A 46 6.39 -0.36 -18.76
N SER A 47 5.83 0.85 -18.86
CA SER A 47 4.88 1.40 -17.89
C SER A 47 3.64 0.51 -17.67
N ASN A 48 3.13 -0.14 -18.71
CA ASN A 48 1.98 -1.03 -18.57
C ASN A 48 2.31 -2.37 -17.88
N ASN A 49 3.59 -2.75 -17.79
CA ASN A 49 4.01 -4.07 -17.32
C ASN A 49 4.97 -4.02 -16.12
N VAL A 50 5.31 -2.84 -15.57
CA VAL A 50 6.19 -2.77 -14.38
C VAL A 50 5.44 -3.30 -13.15
N PRO A 51 5.83 -4.45 -12.58
CA PRO A 51 5.20 -4.94 -11.37
C PRO A 51 5.65 -4.12 -10.15
N VAL A 52 4.77 -4.07 -9.15
CA VAL A 52 5.05 -3.55 -7.81
C VAL A 52 4.77 -4.67 -6.82
N ALA A 53 5.80 -5.15 -6.13
CA ALA A 53 5.69 -6.20 -5.13
C ALA A 53 5.77 -5.61 -3.71
N ILE A 54 4.63 -5.61 -3.01
CA ILE A 54 4.51 -5.11 -1.63
C ILE A 54 4.40 -6.29 -0.68
N ALA A 55 5.38 -6.47 0.19
CA ALA A 55 5.36 -7.51 1.23
C ALA A 55 4.70 -7.01 2.52
N ILE A 56 3.76 -7.78 3.07
CA ILE A 56 3.13 -7.53 4.37
C ILE A 56 3.65 -8.57 5.36
N THR A 57 4.47 -8.13 6.30
CA THR A 57 5.16 -8.98 7.30
C THR A 57 4.79 -8.56 8.72
N GLY A 58 5.11 -9.39 9.71
CA GLY A 58 4.79 -9.17 11.12
C GLY A 58 4.32 -10.45 11.80
N GLU A 59 4.15 -10.41 13.12
CA GLU A 59 3.74 -11.59 13.89
C GLU A 59 2.36 -12.13 13.49
N SER A 60 2.08 -13.38 13.87
CA SER A 60 0.73 -13.94 13.72
C SER A 60 -0.28 -13.13 14.56
N GLY A 61 -1.51 -13.00 14.04
CA GLY A 61 -2.59 -12.27 14.71
C GLY A 61 -2.56 -10.74 14.54
N THR A 62 -1.47 -10.13 14.03
CA THR A 62 -1.39 -8.66 13.91
C THR A 62 -2.28 -8.05 12.83
N GLY A 63 -3.07 -8.85 12.10
CA GLY A 63 -4.01 -8.36 11.10
C GLY A 63 -3.41 -8.16 9.70
N LYS A 64 -2.30 -8.82 9.37
CA LYS A 64 -1.68 -8.80 8.02
C LYS A 64 -2.66 -9.12 6.90
N SER A 65 -3.30 -10.28 6.94
CA SER A 65 -4.27 -10.70 5.92
C SER A 65 -5.48 -9.76 5.82
N THR A 66 -5.90 -9.15 6.95
CA THR A 66 -6.92 -8.10 6.96
C THR A 66 -6.43 -6.86 6.22
N LEU A 67 -5.18 -6.46 6.42
CA LEU A 67 -4.57 -5.33 5.72
C LEU A 67 -4.37 -5.61 4.23
N VAL A 68 -4.01 -6.84 3.84
CA VAL A 68 -3.96 -7.29 2.44
C VAL A 68 -5.31 -7.06 1.76
N ASN A 69 -6.39 -7.50 2.40
CA ASN A 69 -7.75 -7.33 1.88
C ASN A 69 -8.14 -5.85 1.80
N ALA A 70 -7.82 -5.07 2.83
CA ALA A 70 -8.07 -3.63 2.86
C ALA A 70 -7.36 -2.87 1.73
N LEU A 71 -6.08 -3.17 1.50
CA LEU A 71 -5.29 -2.60 0.40
C LEU A 71 -5.79 -3.04 -0.98
N ARG A 72 -6.57 -4.12 -1.07
CA ARG A 72 -7.20 -4.59 -2.31
C ARG A 72 -8.64 -4.11 -2.48
N GLY A 73 -9.20 -3.43 -1.49
CA GLY A 73 -10.63 -3.09 -1.44
C GLY A 73 -11.55 -4.31 -1.40
N ILE A 74 -11.05 -5.47 -0.92
CA ILE A 74 -11.81 -6.72 -0.83
C ILE A 74 -12.31 -6.92 0.59
N ARG A 75 -13.56 -7.40 0.72
CA ARG A 75 -14.15 -7.71 2.02
C ARG A 75 -13.54 -9.01 2.58
N ASN A 76 -13.27 -9.03 3.88
CA ASN A 76 -12.83 -10.26 4.55
C ASN A 76 -13.88 -11.37 4.41
N LYS A 77 -13.42 -12.62 4.35
CA LYS A 77 -14.27 -13.84 4.27
C LYS A 77 -15.13 -13.93 3.00
N THR A 78 -14.72 -13.27 1.91
CA THR A 78 -15.30 -13.47 0.57
C THR A 78 -14.33 -14.21 -0.33
N ASP A 79 -14.82 -14.69 -1.48
CA ASP A 79 -13.98 -15.36 -2.47
C ASP A 79 -12.82 -14.45 -2.92
N GLY A 80 -11.62 -15.03 -3.02
CA GLY A 80 -10.40 -14.31 -3.38
C GLY A 80 -9.80 -13.41 -2.30
N ALA A 81 -10.40 -13.34 -1.10
CA ALA A 81 -9.83 -12.65 0.05
C ALA A 81 -8.70 -13.46 0.70
N ALA A 82 -7.67 -12.77 1.18
CA ALA A 82 -6.67 -13.35 2.05
C ALA A 82 -7.35 -13.91 3.31
N ARG A 83 -6.98 -15.14 3.69
CA ARG A 83 -7.62 -15.86 4.79
C ARG A 83 -7.29 -15.18 6.11
N THR A 84 -8.32 -14.74 6.83
CA THR A 84 -8.20 -14.18 8.18
C THR A 84 -8.69 -15.19 9.22
N GLY A 85 -8.08 -15.20 10.40
CA GLY A 85 -8.42 -16.14 11.46
C GLY A 85 -7.71 -15.83 12.78
N ALA A 86 -8.16 -16.49 13.84
CA ALA A 86 -7.55 -16.38 15.18
C ALA A 86 -6.25 -17.18 15.32
N VAL A 87 -6.02 -18.14 14.42
CA VAL A 87 -4.78 -18.93 14.32
C VAL A 87 -4.00 -18.48 13.09
N GLU A 88 -2.73 -18.86 13.01
CA GLU A 88 -1.91 -18.62 11.83
C GLU A 88 -2.58 -19.24 10.58
N THR A 89 -2.93 -18.38 9.62
CA THR A 89 -3.65 -18.77 8.40
C THR A 89 -2.72 -18.89 7.19
N THR A 90 -1.58 -18.18 7.22
CA THR A 90 -0.63 -18.06 6.12
C THR A 90 0.66 -18.76 6.52
N ILE A 91 0.96 -19.87 5.86
CA ILE A 91 2.16 -20.70 6.10
C ILE A 91 3.21 -20.41 5.02
N GLU A 92 2.80 -20.15 3.79
CA GLU A 92 3.71 -19.81 2.69
C GLU A 92 3.47 -18.37 2.22
N PRO A 93 4.50 -17.64 1.77
CA PRO A 93 4.32 -16.34 1.13
C PRO A 93 3.28 -16.43 0.00
N THR A 94 2.17 -15.72 0.15
CA THR A 94 1.03 -15.82 -0.79
C THR A 94 0.83 -14.51 -1.54
N GLU A 95 0.87 -14.57 -2.87
CA GLU A 95 0.62 -13.42 -3.74
C GLU A 95 -0.88 -13.15 -3.89
N TYR A 96 -1.25 -11.87 -3.80
CA TYR A 96 -2.59 -11.37 -4.08
C TYR A 96 -2.53 -10.18 -5.04
N ILE A 97 -3.13 -10.34 -6.22
CA ILE A 97 -3.19 -9.29 -7.24
C ILE A 97 -4.27 -8.27 -6.86
N HIS A 98 -3.95 -6.98 -7.01
CA HIS A 98 -4.91 -5.90 -6.79
C HIS A 98 -5.98 -5.87 -7.91
N PRO A 99 -7.29 -5.94 -7.61
CA PRO A 99 -8.33 -6.06 -8.63
C PRO A 99 -8.39 -4.92 -9.66
N GLN A 100 -8.03 -3.71 -9.24
CA GLN A 100 -8.03 -2.51 -10.10
C GLN A 100 -6.65 -2.20 -10.69
N TYR A 101 -5.58 -2.78 -10.14
CA TYR A 101 -4.20 -2.45 -10.50
C TYR A 101 -3.40 -3.77 -10.63
N PRO A 102 -3.54 -4.51 -11.74
CA PRO A 102 -2.96 -5.84 -11.90
C PRO A 102 -1.44 -5.91 -11.71
N ASN A 103 -0.75 -4.79 -11.90
CA ASN A 103 0.68 -4.66 -11.67
C ASN A 103 1.06 -4.60 -10.19
N ILE A 104 0.12 -4.25 -9.29
CA ILE A 104 0.34 -4.30 -7.85
C ILE A 104 0.06 -5.72 -7.34
N LYS A 105 1.11 -6.33 -6.82
CA LYS A 105 1.13 -7.63 -6.15
C LYS A 105 1.35 -7.41 -4.66
N ILE A 106 0.33 -7.71 -3.87
CA ILE A 106 0.40 -7.62 -2.41
C ILE A 106 0.64 -9.02 -1.88
N TRP A 107 1.74 -9.19 -1.15
CA TRP A 107 2.16 -10.48 -0.61
C TRP A 107 1.85 -10.56 0.88
N ASP A 108 1.04 -11.53 1.25
CA ASP A 108 0.83 -11.90 2.65
C ASP A 108 1.92 -12.87 3.08
N LEU A 109 2.75 -12.46 4.03
CA LEU A 109 3.87 -13.27 4.50
C LEU A 109 3.47 -14.03 5.77
N PRO A 110 4.07 -15.21 6.03
CA PRO A 110 3.79 -15.97 7.25
C PRO A 110 4.09 -15.16 8.52
N GLY A 111 3.53 -15.59 9.66
CA GLY A 111 3.80 -14.93 10.93
C GLY A 111 5.22 -15.25 11.40
N ILE A 112 6.04 -14.22 11.66
CA ILE A 112 7.31 -14.45 12.35
C ILE A 112 7.08 -14.83 13.82
N GLY A 113 7.94 -15.68 14.37
CA GLY A 113 7.95 -16.02 15.79
C GLY A 113 6.95 -17.11 16.19
N THR A 114 6.40 -17.84 15.22
CA THR A 114 5.58 -19.03 15.46
C THR A 114 6.45 -20.29 15.55
N PRO A 115 5.96 -21.42 16.10
CA PRO A 115 6.72 -22.66 16.13
C PRO A 115 7.22 -23.13 14.76
N ASN A 116 6.50 -22.74 13.70
CA ASN A 116 6.82 -23.07 12.30
C ASN A 116 7.81 -22.07 11.67
N PHE A 117 7.92 -20.85 12.20
CA PHE A 117 8.74 -19.77 11.63
C PHE A 117 9.57 -19.07 12.71
N LYS A 118 10.69 -19.71 13.09
CA LYS A 118 11.73 -19.05 13.88
C LYS A 118 12.36 -17.91 13.07
N ALA A 119 12.75 -16.83 13.73
CA ALA A 119 13.19 -15.60 13.07
C ALA A 119 14.33 -15.80 12.04
N ASP A 120 15.30 -16.66 12.34
CA ASP A 120 16.45 -16.90 11.46
C ASP A 120 16.11 -17.72 10.20
N GLU A 121 15.11 -18.60 10.31
CA GLU A 121 14.61 -19.41 9.19
C GLU A 121 13.65 -18.60 8.33
N TYR A 122 12.87 -17.71 8.95
CA TYR A 122 11.92 -16.82 8.29
C TYR A 122 12.57 -15.96 7.20
N LEU A 123 13.72 -15.35 7.50
CA LEU A 123 14.42 -14.46 6.56
C LEU A 123 14.88 -15.20 5.30
N LYS A 124 15.29 -16.46 5.44
CA LYS A 124 15.71 -17.30 4.31
C LYS A 124 14.52 -17.79 3.48
N HIS A 125 13.42 -18.09 4.14
CA HIS A 125 12.22 -18.64 3.52
C HIS A 125 11.44 -17.60 2.69
N VAL A 126 11.39 -16.35 3.12
CA VAL A 126 10.51 -15.33 2.52
C VAL A 126 11.13 -14.62 1.30
N GLU A 127 12.44 -14.81 1.05
CA GLU A 127 13.16 -14.25 -0.10
C GLU A 127 12.97 -12.72 -0.24
N PHE A 128 13.38 -11.96 0.78
CA PHE A 128 13.11 -10.51 0.89
C PHE A 128 13.54 -9.68 -0.33
N GLU A 129 14.51 -10.15 -1.12
CA GLU A 129 15.03 -9.44 -2.28
C GLU A 129 13.97 -9.18 -3.36
N LYS A 130 12.93 -10.05 -3.46
CA LYS A 130 11.88 -9.98 -4.49
C LYS A 130 10.88 -8.84 -4.31
N PHE A 131 10.90 -8.14 -3.18
CA PHE A 131 9.92 -7.09 -2.87
C PHE A 131 10.49 -5.69 -3.05
N ASP A 132 9.66 -4.78 -3.55
CA ASP A 132 10.00 -3.36 -3.68
C ASP A 132 9.83 -2.63 -2.34
N PHE A 133 8.76 -2.97 -1.62
CA PHE A 133 8.39 -2.35 -0.35
C PHE A 133 7.99 -3.39 0.68
N PHE A 134 8.21 -3.05 1.94
CA PHE A 134 7.72 -3.83 3.08
C PHE A 134 6.76 -3.01 3.94
N ILE A 135 5.71 -3.65 4.42
CA ILE A 135 4.84 -3.15 5.46
C ILE A 135 4.98 -4.09 6.65
N ILE A 136 5.58 -3.59 7.74
CA ILE A 136 5.72 -4.33 9.00
C ILE A 136 4.49 -4.02 9.85
N VAL A 137 3.65 -5.03 10.08
CA VAL A 137 2.39 -4.90 10.80
C VAL A 137 2.56 -5.41 12.23
N SER A 138 2.37 -4.51 13.20
CA SER A 138 2.48 -4.80 14.62
C SER A 138 1.17 -4.51 15.37
N GLU A 139 0.93 -5.29 16.42
CA GLU A 139 -0.24 -5.18 17.29
C GLU A 139 0.16 -5.02 18.77
N LYS A 140 -0.64 -4.26 19.51
CA LYS A 140 -0.48 -3.88 20.93
C LYS A 140 0.82 -3.10 21.20
N ARG A 141 1.93 -3.82 21.33
CA ARG A 141 3.24 -3.27 21.73
C ARG A 141 4.25 -3.56 20.64
N PHE A 142 5.27 -2.74 20.55
CA PHE A 142 6.45 -3.04 19.73
C PHE A 142 7.16 -4.27 20.31
N LYS A 143 7.41 -5.29 19.50
CA LYS A 143 7.97 -6.58 19.93
C LYS A 143 9.38 -6.82 19.38
N GLU A 144 10.08 -7.79 19.95
CA GLU A 144 11.41 -8.19 19.49
C GLU A 144 11.41 -8.58 18.00
N ASN A 145 10.38 -9.29 17.55
CA ASN A 145 10.25 -9.69 16.15
C ASN A 145 10.04 -8.50 15.22
N ASP A 146 9.33 -7.46 15.66
CA ASP A 146 9.19 -6.20 14.91
C ASP A 146 10.56 -5.54 14.73
N ALA A 147 11.36 -5.50 15.80
CA ALA A 147 12.71 -4.97 15.79
C ALA A 147 13.63 -5.74 14.84
N LYS A 148 13.55 -7.07 14.84
CA LYS A 148 14.30 -7.96 13.94
C LYS A 148 13.94 -7.69 12.49
N LEU A 149 12.65 -7.69 12.15
CA LEU A 149 12.17 -7.39 10.80
C LEU A 149 12.66 -6.01 10.33
N ALA A 150 12.48 -4.97 11.15
CA ALA A 150 12.87 -3.61 10.80
C ALA A 150 14.38 -3.51 10.57
N LYS A 151 15.20 -4.10 11.44
CA LYS A 151 16.66 -4.13 11.29
C LYS A 151 17.11 -4.82 10.00
N GLU A 152 16.56 -5.99 9.71
CA GLU A 152 16.98 -6.75 8.52
C GLU A 152 16.57 -6.06 7.23
N ILE A 153 15.33 -5.54 7.14
CA ILE A 153 14.87 -4.79 5.97
C ILE A 153 15.69 -3.50 5.78
N HIS A 154 16.02 -2.82 6.88
CA HIS A 154 16.87 -1.63 6.85
C HIS A 154 18.29 -1.94 6.37
N LYS A 155 18.92 -3.03 6.83
CA LYS A 155 20.24 -3.49 6.36
C LYS A 155 20.24 -3.79 4.86
N MET A 156 19.14 -4.33 4.34
CA MET A 156 18.96 -4.59 2.91
C MET A 156 18.72 -3.32 2.07
N LYS A 157 18.67 -2.14 2.71
CA LYS A 157 18.37 -0.85 2.07
C LYS A 157 17.04 -0.83 1.32
N LYS A 158 16.08 -1.66 1.75
CA LYS A 158 14.73 -1.71 1.21
C LYS A 158 13.85 -0.71 1.96
N LYS A 159 12.92 -0.07 1.25
CA LYS A 159 11.94 0.83 1.86
C LYS A 159 10.94 0.02 2.67
N PHE A 160 10.60 0.50 3.86
CA PHE A 160 9.53 -0.10 4.64
C PHE A 160 8.70 0.94 5.39
N TYR A 161 7.48 0.52 5.73
CA TYR A 161 6.51 1.28 6.51
C TYR A 161 6.12 0.46 7.72
N PHE A 162 6.06 1.10 8.88
CA PHE A 162 5.60 0.46 10.09
C PHE A 162 4.12 0.76 10.30
N VAL A 163 3.30 -0.27 10.38
CA VAL A 163 1.85 -0.16 10.55
C VAL A 163 1.47 -0.72 11.91
N ARG A 164 1.02 0.17 12.78
CA ARG A 164 0.39 -0.21 14.04
C ARG A 164 -1.10 -0.45 13.76
N SER A 165 -1.48 -1.71 13.69
CA SER A 165 -2.83 -2.13 13.31
C SER A 165 -3.79 -2.21 14.49
N GLN A 166 -5.07 -2.45 14.20
CA GLN A 166 -6.13 -2.66 15.19
C GLN A 166 -6.20 -1.51 16.22
N ILE A 167 -5.97 -0.28 15.75
CA ILE A 167 -6.04 0.92 16.58
C ILE A 167 -7.42 1.05 17.19
N ASP A 168 -8.43 0.64 16.44
CA ASP A 168 -9.80 0.68 16.89
C ASP A 168 -10.07 -0.25 18.10
N ASN A 169 -9.34 -1.38 18.21
CA ASN A 169 -9.36 -2.20 19.43
C ASN A 169 -8.61 -1.53 20.58
N SER A 170 -7.48 -0.87 20.29
CA SER A 170 -6.68 -0.16 21.31
C SER A 170 -7.47 0.99 21.93
N ILE A 171 -8.13 1.79 21.09
CA ILE A 171 -9.01 2.90 21.50
C ILE A 171 -10.18 2.39 22.35
N ASN A 172 -10.88 1.35 21.89
CA ASN A 172 -12.01 0.79 22.63
C ASN A 172 -11.57 0.27 24.01
N SER A 173 -10.44 -0.42 24.10
CA SER A 173 -9.94 -1.00 25.35
C SER A 173 -9.58 0.07 26.38
N GLU A 174 -8.88 1.14 25.98
CA GLU A 174 -8.49 2.23 26.88
C GLU A 174 -9.70 3.07 27.30
N LYS A 175 -10.63 3.32 26.37
CA LYS A 175 -11.87 4.07 26.65
C LYS A 175 -12.77 3.39 27.68
N GLU A 176 -12.80 2.06 27.72
CA GLU A 176 -13.56 1.33 28.75
C GLU A 176 -12.93 1.43 30.14
N GLY A 177 -11.61 1.60 30.22
CA GLY A 177 -10.85 1.66 31.47
C GLY A 177 -10.65 3.07 32.05
N ASP A 178 -10.80 4.12 31.24
CA ASP A 178 -10.53 5.50 31.64
C ASP A 178 -11.71 6.45 31.31
N PRO A 179 -12.42 6.99 32.32
CA PRO A 179 -13.50 7.95 32.10
C PRO A 179 -13.01 9.31 31.55
N ASN A 180 -11.71 9.62 31.63
CA ASN A 180 -11.11 10.84 31.07
C ASN A 180 -10.36 10.55 29.76
N PHE A 181 -10.73 9.49 29.06
CA PHE A 181 -10.07 9.06 27.83
C PHE A 181 -10.05 10.17 26.75
N HIS A 182 -8.84 10.43 26.23
CA HIS A 182 -8.59 11.30 25.09
C HIS A 182 -7.91 10.53 23.96
N GLU A 183 -8.62 10.36 22.85
CA GLU A 183 -8.16 9.59 21.68
C GLU A 183 -6.83 10.10 21.12
N ASP A 184 -6.68 11.41 20.91
CA ASP A 184 -5.45 12.00 20.35
C ASP A 184 -4.23 11.74 21.24
N ASN A 185 -4.41 11.74 22.57
CA ASN A 185 -3.32 11.45 23.51
C ASN A 185 -2.84 10.00 23.35
N LEU A 186 -3.76 9.05 23.23
CA LEU A 186 -3.39 7.65 23.01
C LEU A 186 -2.72 7.44 21.66
N LEU A 187 -3.26 8.04 20.59
CA LEU A 187 -2.69 7.93 19.25
C LEU A 187 -1.26 8.49 19.21
N ASN A 188 -1.03 9.67 19.80
CA ASN A 188 0.31 10.26 19.89
C ASN A 188 1.26 9.40 20.72
N LEU A 189 0.79 8.86 21.86
CA LEU A 189 1.58 7.95 22.69
C LEU A 189 2.01 6.70 21.92
N ILE A 190 1.07 6.05 21.23
CA ILE A 190 1.32 4.84 20.45
C ILE A 190 2.31 5.13 19.31
N ARG A 191 2.10 6.23 18.57
CA ARG A 191 2.98 6.62 17.46
C ARG A 191 4.39 6.88 17.97
N ASN A 192 4.54 7.73 18.98
CA ASN A 192 5.85 8.11 19.51
C ASN A 192 6.60 6.90 20.05
N ASN A 193 5.90 5.98 20.73
CA ASN A 193 6.53 4.72 21.16
C ASN A 193 7.08 3.91 19.99
N CYS A 194 6.33 3.79 18.88
CA CYS A 194 6.83 3.08 17.69
C CYS A 194 8.03 3.80 17.05
N ILE A 195 7.98 5.13 16.95
CA ILE A 195 9.08 5.95 16.40
C ILE A 195 10.33 5.79 17.26
N ASP A 196 10.21 5.94 18.57
CA ASP A 196 11.33 5.82 19.52
C ASP A 196 11.99 4.45 19.43
N GLU A 197 11.20 3.37 19.39
CA GLU A 197 11.73 2.01 19.26
C GLU A 197 12.45 1.81 17.92
N LEU A 198 11.93 2.33 16.81
CA LEU A 198 12.59 2.24 15.50
C LEU A 198 13.87 3.09 15.43
N GLN A 199 13.86 4.29 16.01
CA GLN A 199 15.02 5.17 16.08
C GLN A 199 16.17 4.57 16.90
N LYS A 200 15.87 3.85 17.99
CA LYS A 200 16.87 3.08 18.75
C LYS A 200 17.57 2.00 17.92
N LEU A 201 16.99 1.58 16.80
CA LEU A 201 17.59 0.62 15.86
C LEU A 201 18.46 1.30 14.78
N GLY A 202 18.58 2.63 14.79
CA GLY A 202 19.33 3.42 13.81
C GLY A 202 18.49 3.89 12.61
N ILE A 203 17.16 3.73 12.66
CA ILE A 203 16.27 4.21 11.58
C ILE A 203 15.93 5.67 11.86
N GLU A 204 16.55 6.60 11.14
CA GLU A 204 16.48 8.04 11.44
C GLU A 204 15.09 8.65 11.23
N SER A 205 14.37 8.22 10.19
CA SER A 205 13.06 8.78 9.81
C SER A 205 12.02 7.68 9.54
N PRO A 206 11.59 6.94 10.58
CA PRO A 206 10.63 5.86 10.41
C PRO A 206 9.26 6.41 10.00
N LYS A 207 8.66 5.82 8.95
CA LYS A 207 7.27 6.11 8.57
C LYS A 207 6.33 5.17 9.33
N VAL A 208 5.60 5.71 10.30
CA VAL A 208 4.66 4.99 11.17
C VAL A 208 3.22 5.40 10.86
N PHE A 209 2.35 4.42 10.63
CA PHE A 209 0.92 4.64 10.38
C PHE A 209 0.07 3.87 11.39
N LEU A 210 -0.90 4.55 11.98
CA LEU A 210 -1.90 3.98 12.89
C LEU A 210 -3.16 3.68 12.07
N VAL A 211 -3.53 2.40 11.93
CA VAL A 211 -4.65 2.01 11.04
C VAL A 211 -5.63 1.05 11.69
N SER A 212 -6.88 1.10 11.21
CA SER A 212 -7.85 0.02 11.38
C SER A 212 -8.10 -0.65 10.03
N GLY A 213 -7.79 -1.94 9.92
CA GLY A 213 -8.06 -2.71 8.71
C GLY A 213 -9.55 -3.05 8.50
N LEU A 214 -10.41 -2.75 9.48
CA LEU A 214 -11.86 -2.93 9.39
C LEU A 214 -12.60 -1.60 9.15
N ARG A 215 -12.01 -0.48 9.58
CA ARG A 215 -12.58 0.87 9.49
C ARG A 215 -11.62 1.79 8.76
N LEU A 216 -11.52 1.61 7.44
CA LEU A 216 -10.50 2.27 6.61
C LEU A 216 -10.63 3.81 6.54
N HIS A 217 -11.82 4.35 6.85
CA HIS A 217 -12.07 5.79 6.87
C HIS A 217 -11.59 6.48 8.15
N LEU A 218 -11.19 5.70 9.15
CA LEU A 218 -10.64 6.20 10.40
C LEU A 218 -9.11 6.12 10.37
N TYR A 219 -8.48 6.99 11.14
CA TYR A 219 -7.03 7.05 11.33
C TYR A 219 -6.29 7.24 9.99
N GLU A 220 -5.18 6.53 9.77
CA GLU A 220 -4.17 6.90 8.78
C GLU A 220 -4.07 5.93 7.61
N PHE A 221 -5.11 5.13 7.36
CA PHE A 221 -5.09 4.19 6.24
C PHE A 221 -4.92 4.92 4.89
N LYS A 222 -5.56 6.08 4.75
CA LYS A 222 -5.40 6.93 3.57
C LYS A 222 -3.96 7.43 3.43
N ASP A 223 -3.36 7.91 4.52
CA ASP A 223 -1.99 8.45 4.50
C ASP A 223 -0.97 7.35 4.19
N LEU A 224 -1.18 6.12 4.68
CA LEU A 224 -0.40 4.94 4.30
C LEU A 224 -0.46 4.73 2.78
N TRP A 225 -1.67 4.75 2.20
CA TRP A 225 -1.85 4.54 0.76
C TRP A 225 -1.24 5.65 -0.10
N GLU A 226 -1.42 6.92 0.29
CA GLU A 226 -0.80 8.05 -0.41
C GLU A 226 0.73 7.98 -0.36
N THR A 227 1.29 7.68 0.81
CA THR A 227 2.74 7.52 0.99
C THR A 227 3.29 6.40 0.10
N LEU A 228 2.61 5.24 0.03
CA LEU A 228 3.02 4.13 -0.82
C LEU A 228 3.08 4.59 -2.28
N LYS A 229 2.07 5.32 -2.77
CA LYS A 229 2.03 5.85 -4.14
C LYS A 229 3.14 6.86 -4.41
N GLU A 230 3.45 7.74 -3.47
CA GLU A 230 4.51 8.74 -3.61
C GLU A 230 5.90 8.10 -3.72
N ASP A 231 6.10 6.97 -3.06
CA ASP A 231 7.38 6.27 -3.01
C ASP A 231 7.66 5.34 -4.21
N LEU A 232 6.65 5.11 -5.06
CA LEU A 232 6.77 4.39 -6.33
C LEU A 232 7.66 5.15 -7.33
N THR A 233 8.36 4.40 -8.20
CA THR A 233 9.10 5.00 -9.32
C THR A 233 8.15 5.71 -10.28
N GLU A 234 8.67 6.61 -11.12
CA GLU A 234 7.84 7.28 -12.16
C GLU A 234 7.09 6.27 -13.02
N LEU A 235 7.79 5.25 -13.55
CA LEU A 235 7.16 4.18 -14.33
C LEU A 235 6.07 3.43 -13.55
N GLN A 236 6.28 3.14 -12.27
CA GLN A 236 5.29 2.48 -11.43
C GLN A 236 4.08 3.39 -11.16
N ARG A 237 4.28 4.69 -10.94
CA ARG A 237 3.18 5.65 -10.76
C ARG A 237 2.36 5.80 -12.03
N ASP A 238 3.03 5.84 -13.18
CA ASP A 238 2.39 5.94 -14.48
C ASP A 238 1.51 4.71 -14.73
N ALA A 239 2.01 3.51 -14.38
CA ALA A 239 1.25 2.26 -14.44
C ALA A 239 -0.07 2.31 -13.66
N LEU A 240 -0.12 3.04 -12.54
CA LEU A 240 -1.34 3.18 -11.73
C LEU A 240 -2.35 4.17 -12.32
N GLN A 241 -1.90 5.10 -13.18
CA GLN A 241 -2.77 6.11 -13.79
C GLN A 241 -3.42 5.60 -15.08
N VAL A 242 -2.82 4.63 -15.77
CA VAL A 242 -3.32 4.10 -17.06
C VAL A 242 -4.60 3.27 -16.89
N TYR A 243 -4.82 2.64 -15.74
CA TYR A 243 -6.04 1.89 -15.51
C TYR A 243 -7.22 2.84 -15.23
N PRO A 244 -8.20 2.97 -16.15
CA PRO A 244 -9.36 3.80 -15.90
C PRO A 244 -10.10 3.26 -14.67
N PHE A 245 -10.43 4.16 -13.76
CA PHE A 245 -11.21 3.87 -12.56
C PHE A 245 -12.58 3.31 -12.98
N HIS A 246 -12.67 2.00 -13.16
CA HIS A 246 -13.94 1.34 -13.47
C HIS A 246 -14.80 1.41 -12.20
N ARG A 247 -15.85 2.23 -12.26
CA ARG A 247 -16.85 2.49 -11.20
C ARG A 247 -17.55 1.25 -10.60
N ASN A 248 -17.20 0.03 -11.03
CA ASN A 248 -18.08 -1.14 -10.92
C ASN A 248 -17.56 -2.27 -10.02
N THR A 249 -16.49 -2.11 -9.25
CA THR A 249 -16.11 -3.11 -8.22
C THR A 249 -16.04 -2.57 -6.79
N CYS A 250 -16.31 -1.28 -6.56
CA CYS A 250 -16.48 -0.75 -5.21
C CYS A 250 -17.92 -1.00 -4.74
N CYS A 251 -18.08 -1.74 -3.65
CA CYS A 251 -19.34 -2.07 -3.00
C CYS A 251 -20.26 -0.84 -2.89
N ARG A 252 -21.42 -0.91 -3.57
CA ARG A 252 -22.48 0.10 -3.56
C ARG A 252 -23.02 0.44 -2.16
N ASP A 253 -22.69 -0.36 -1.14
CA ASP A 253 -23.25 -0.25 0.21
C ASP A 253 -22.29 0.35 1.25
N SER A 254 -21.12 0.84 0.84
CA SER A 254 -20.25 1.60 1.74
C SER A 254 -19.81 2.89 1.06
N PHE A 255 -20.61 3.94 1.24
CA PHE A 255 -20.30 5.35 0.91
C PHE A 255 -18.87 5.80 1.33
N HIS A 256 -18.20 5.05 2.21
CA HIS A 256 -16.91 5.37 2.83
C HIS A 256 -15.66 4.82 2.12
N CYS A 257 -15.75 3.78 1.27
CA CYS A 257 -14.58 3.32 0.49
C CYS A 257 -14.23 4.27 -0.67
N TYR A 258 -15.22 5.04 -1.15
CA TYR A 258 -15.07 5.99 -2.25
C TYR A 258 -14.05 7.11 -1.96
N HIS A 259 -13.84 7.48 -0.69
CA HIS A 259 -12.92 8.55 -0.31
C HIS A 259 -11.43 8.14 -0.28
N ILE A 260 -11.15 6.84 -0.14
CA ILE A 260 -9.78 6.32 0.07
C ILE A 260 -9.08 6.07 -1.26
N TRP A 261 -9.85 5.68 -2.29
CA TRP A 261 -9.34 5.33 -3.62
C TRP A 261 -9.60 6.41 -4.67
N GLY A 262 -10.17 7.56 -4.28
CA GLY A 262 -10.36 8.73 -5.11
C GLY A 262 -11.78 8.93 -5.61
N THR A 263 -12.51 9.89 -5.01
CA THR A 263 -13.21 10.99 -5.70
C THR A 263 -13.91 11.91 -4.68
N ARG A 264 -13.74 13.23 -4.85
CA ARG A 264 -14.68 14.24 -4.37
C ARG A 264 -15.73 14.41 -5.47
N LEU A 265 -17.00 14.16 -5.17
CA LEU A 265 -18.10 14.70 -5.96
C LEU A 265 -18.99 15.49 -5.01
N HIS A 266 -19.03 16.81 -5.20
CA HIS A 266 -20.09 17.64 -4.64
C HIS A 266 -21.45 17.07 -5.07
N PRO A 267 -22.43 16.94 -4.16
CA PRO A 267 -23.79 16.67 -4.57
C PRO A 267 -24.25 17.85 -5.43
N ARG A 268 -24.49 17.62 -6.72
CA ARG A 268 -25.45 18.47 -7.43
C ARG A 268 -26.81 18.10 -6.87
N HIS A 269 -27.34 18.95 -6.01
CA HIS A 269 -28.77 18.98 -5.79
C HIS A 269 -29.43 19.26 -7.15
N THR A 270 -30.24 18.32 -7.62
CA THR A 270 -31.18 18.53 -8.72
C THR A 270 -32.56 18.25 -8.17
N GLY A 271 -33.42 19.28 -8.21
CA GLY A 271 -34.88 19.19 -8.10
C GLY A 271 -35.39 19.14 -6.67
#